data_AF-A0A9K3IIU2-F1
#
_entry.id   AF-A0A9K3IIU2-F1
#
_cell.length_a   1.000
_cell.length_b   1.000
_cell.length_c   1.000
_cell.angle_alpha   90.00
_cell.angle_beta   90.00
_cell.angle_gamma   90.00
#
_symmetry.space_group_name_H-M   'P 1'
#
loop_
_entity.id
_entity.type
_entity.pdbx_description
1 polymer ?
#
loop_
_entity_poly.entity_id
_entity_poly.type
_entity_poly.pdbx_seq_one_letter_code
_entity_poly.pdbx_strand_id
1 'polypeptide(L)'
;MIYSAVRKKDENGQDVDLEIKFNVGDLRCVLELGDSDNDPTIIPERLCKGLWCRMGFTGHLNGKMGKTMFCHPYKFMIHCVVHALSHRKGAHDETSDYIMNIITCLVLNKPYNVSKLIFEYLVENAKAGSTKYIMYPRFIMMMINDLVKDIQKDHDDVLGLRNMTADTISSLAKGPEPRVKRMICRTNNPAYVAPENDTWRHENSSSQNENEKMNEMVEKKTRWWFVKDGKRKRTPKTSPVVPIPTEPTPKIVVKGIVKGGVIRRS
;
A
#
# COMPACT_ATOMS: atom_id res chain seq x y z
N MET A 1 -22.56 -1.94 5.01
CA MET A 1 -23.16 -0.91 5.88
C MET A 1 -22.41 -0.89 7.19
N ILE A 2 -22.10 0.30 7.70
CA ILE A 2 -21.60 0.55 9.06
C ILE A 2 -22.66 1.42 9.75
N TYR A 3 -23.02 1.06 10.99
CA TYR A 3 -23.92 1.82 11.85
C TYR A 3 -23.10 2.47 12.95
N SER A 4 -23.37 3.74 13.24
CA SER A 4 -22.70 4.51 14.28
C SER A 4 -23.65 5.52 14.89
N ALA A 5 -23.23 6.17 15.96
CA ALA A 5 -23.95 7.26 16.59
C ALA A 5 -23.01 8.45 16.73
N VAL A 6 -23.50 9.64 16.40
CA VAL A 6 -22.78 10.91 16.58
C VAL A 6 -23.53 11.71 17.62
N ARG A 7 -22.83 12.11 18.67
CA ARG A 7 -23.37 13.00 19.69
C ARG A 7 -23.31 14.45 19.19
N LYS A 8 -24.45 15.16 19.24
CA LYS A 8 -24.50 16.60 18.97
C LYS A 8 -25.38 17.31 19.98
N LYS A 9 -25.20 18.63 20.09
CA LYS A 9 -26.10 19.51 20.83
C LYS A 9 -27.36 19.80 20.01
N ASP A 10 -28.53 19.71 20.63
CA ASP A 10 -29.79 20.18 20.06
C ASP A 10 -29.95 21.71 20.21
N GLU A 11 -31.10 22.23 19.77
CA GLU A 11 -31.43 23.66 19.86
C GLU A 11 -31.46 24.18 21.31
N ASN A 12 -31.64 23.30 22.30
CA ASN A 12 -31.68 23.61 23.72
C ASN A 12 -30.32 23.40 24.43
N GLY A 13 -29.27 23.01 23.68
CA GLY A 13 -27.94 22.72 24.24
C GLY A 13 -27.85 21.37 24.97
N GLN A 14 -28.82 20.49 24.78
CA GLN A 14 -28.81 19.13 25.31
C GLN A 14 -28.06 18.18 24.36
N ASP A 15 -27.28 17.25 24.92
CA ASP A 15 -26.62 16.21 24.13
C ASP A 15 -27.64 15.17 23.63
N VAL A 16 -27.66 14.97 22.33
CA VAL A 16 -28.49 13.98 21.65
C VAL A 16 -27.60 13.09 20.79
N ASP A 17 -27.82 11.77 20.88
CA ASP A 17 -27.14 10.80 20.04
C ASP A 17 -27.95 10.61 18.73
N LEU A 18 -27.36 11.00 17.60
CA LEU A 18 -27.93 10.79 16.27
C LEU A 18 -27.38 9.51 15.67
N GLU A 19 -28.27 8.60 15.31
CA GLU A 19 -27.91 7.40 14.57
C GLU A 19 -27.55 7.75 13.12
N ILE A 20 -26.37 7.29 12.70
CA ILE A 20 -25.90 7.43 11.32
C ILE A 20 -25.57 6.06 10.75
N LYS A 21 -25.75 5.93 9.43
CA LYS A 21 -25.34 4.77 8.66
C LYS A 21 -24.61 5.23 7.42
N PHE A 22 -23.52 4.56 7.09
CA PHE A 22 -22.79 4.81 5.85
C PHE A 22 -22.38 3.50 5.16
N ASN A 23 -22.28 3.59 3.83
CA ASN A 23 -22.00 2.52 2.90
C ASN A 23 -20.86 2.91 1.93
N VAL A 24 -20.58 2.03 0.96
CA VAL A 24 -19.49 2.25 -0.02
C VAL A 24 -19.75 3.48 -0.89
N GLY A 25 -21.00 3.74 -1.27
CA GLY A 25 -21.41 4.89 -2.07
C GLY A 25 -21.18 6.22 -1.35
N ASP A 26 -21.45 6.28 -0.04
CA ASP A 26 -21.21 7.50 0.76
C ASP A 26 -19.71 7.81 0.80
N LEU A 27 -18.88 6.78 1.05
CA LEU A 27 -17.42 6.91 1.03
C LEU A 27 -16.91 7.36 -0.35
N ARG A 28 -17.42 6.75 -1.42
CA ARG A 28 -17.07 7.07 -2.81
C ARG A 28 -17.39 8.52 -3.14
N CYS A 29 -18.60 8.96 -2.79
CA CYS A 29 -19.08 10.32 -3.04
C CYS A 29 -18.21 11.35 -2.33
N VAL A 30 -18.03 11.17 -1.02
CA VAL A 30 -17.32 12.14 -0.17
C VAL A 30 -15.83 12.25 -0.47
N LEU A 31 -15.20 11.15 -0.90
CA LEU A 31 -13.81 11.14 -1.33
C LEU A 31 -13.62 11.46 -2.81
N GLU A 32 -14.71 11.71 -3.54
CA GLU A 32 -14.72 11.96 -4.99
C GLU A 32 -13.97 10.88 -5.77
N LEU A 33 -14.11 9.62 -5.34
CA LEU A 33 -13.48 8.49 -5.99
C LEU A 33 -14.28 8.15 -7.24
N GLY A 34 -13.63 8.24 -8.42
CA GLY A 34 -14.25 7.94 -9.72
C GLY A 34 -14.41 6.45 -10.03
N ASP A 35 -14.47 5.59 -9.02
CA ASP A 35 -14.62 4.14 -9.18
C ASP A 35 -16.09 3.71 -9.16
N SER A 36 -16.36 2.46 -9.52
CA SER A 36 -17.73 1.92 -9.61
C SER A 36 -17.87 0.56 -8.91
N ASP A 37 -19.11 0.17 -8.59
CA ASP A 37 -19.38 -1.16 -8.01
C ASP A 37 -19.11 -2.32 -8.97
N ASN A 38 -19.05 -2.03 -10.29
CA ASN A 38 -18.71 -2.98 -11.34
C ASN A 38 -17.19 -3.14 -11.51
N ASP A 39 -16.39 -2.23 -10.95
CA ASP A 39 -14.94 -2.29 -11.07
C ASP A 39 -14.35 -3.46 -10.27
N PRO A 40 -13.26 -4.09 -10.75
CA PRO A 40 -12.64 -5.19 -10.05
C PRO A 40 -12.03 -4.73 -8.73
N THR A 41 -12.12 -5.55 -7.69
CA THR A 41 -11.38 -5.38 -6.42
C THR A 41 -10.12 -6.25 -6.34
N ILE A 42 -9.96 -7.17 -7.29
CA ILE A 42 -8.88 -8.16 -7.34
C ILE A 42 -8.28 -8.10 -8.74
N ILE A 43 -6.96 -8.08 -8.78
CA ILE A 43 -6.16 -7.99 -9.98
C ILE A 43 -5.16 -9.14 -9.93
N PRO A 44 -4.83 -9.80 -11.06
CA PRO A 44 -3.89 -10.91 -11.07
C PRO A 44 -2.52 -10.50 -10.50
N GLU A 45 -1.96 -11.34 -9.64
CA GLU A 45 -0.66 -11.08 -9.03
C GLU A 45 0.45 -10.94 -10.09
N ARG A 46 0.36 -11.74 -11.16
CA ARG A 46 1.30 -11.71 -12.27
C ARG A 46 1.30 -10.36 -12.98
N LEU A 47 0.13 -9.76 -13.16
CA LEU A 47 0.00 -8.41 -13.71
C LEU A 47 0.66 -7.37 -12.80
N CYS A 48 0.35 -7.39 -11.51
CA CYS A 48 0.92 -6.45 -10.54
C CYS A 48 2.44 -6.57 -10.46
N LYS A 49 2.96 -7.78 -10.26
CA LYS A 49 4.41 -8.01 -10.16
C LYS A 49 5.15 -7.72 -11.47
N GLY A 50 4.55 -8.05 -12.61
CA GLY A 50 5.10 -7.72 -13.92
C GLY A 50 5.26 -6.22 -14.11
N LEU A 51 4.24 -5.44 -13.74
CA LEU A 51 4.34 -3.98 -13.77
C LEU A 51 5.40 -3.47 -12.79
N TRP A 52 5.47 -4.02 -11.58
CA TRP A 52 6.46 -3.59 -10.58
C TRP A 52 7.90 -3.85 -11.04
N CYS A 53 8.16 -4.97 -11.73
CA CYS A 53 9.43 -5.20 -12.41
C CYS A 53 9.71 -4.12 -13.46
N ARG A 54 8.70 -3.74 -14.25
CA ARG A 54 8.81 -2.68 -15.28
C ARG A 54 9.11 -1.30 -14.69
N MET A 55 8.55 -1.03 -13.51
CA MET A 55 8.85 0.15 -12.68
C MET A 55 10.25 0.11 -12.04
N GLY A 56 10.98 -1.00 -12.17
CA GLY A 56 12.37 -1.13 -11.70
C GLY A 56 12.52 -1.76 -10.32
N PHE A 57 11.55 -2.56 -9.84
CA PHE A 57 11.67 -3.29 -8.59
C PHE A 57 12.92 -4.19 -8.58
N THR A 58 13.83 -3.98 -7.64
CA THR A 58 15.09 -4.76 -7.53
C THR A 58 15.00 -5.95 -6.59
N GLY A 59 13.93 -6.07 -5.79
CA GLY A 59 13.78 -7.17 -4.83
C GLY A 59 13.37 -8.51 -5.44
N HIS A 60 13.31 -9.53 -4.58
CA HIS A 60 12.83 -10.87 -4.91
C HIS A 60 11.30 -10.89 -5.01
N LEU A 61 10.75 -11.39 -6.12
CA LEU A 61 9.31 -11.29 -6.41
C LEU A 61 8.44 -12.06 -5.42
N ASN A 62 8.92 -13.18 -4.88
CA ASN A 62 8.13 -13.96 -3.91
C ASN A 62 8.37 -13.47 -2.48
N GLY A 63 9.27 -12.50 -2.28
CA GLY A 63 9.60 -11.91 -0.99
C GLY A 63 8.66 -10.77 -0.56
N LYS A 64 9.21 -9.87 0.25
CA LYS A 64 8.56 -8.64 0.74
C LYS A 64 8.69 -7.54 -0.30
N MET A 65 7.61 -6.80 -0.54
CA MET A 65 7.54 -5.77 -1.57
C MET A 65 7.87 -4.39 -0.96
N GLY A 66 9.15 -4.14 -0.72
CA GLY A 66 9.63 -2.91 -0.08
C GLY A 66 9.69 -1.70 -1.02
N LYS A 67 9.24 -0.52 -0.55
CA LYS A 67 9.33 0.73 -1.32
C LYS A 67 10.78 1.20 -1.56
N THR A 68 11.73 0.75 -0.73
CA THR A 68 13.17 1.02 -0.87
C THR A 68 13.81 0.32 -2.06
N MET A 69 13.15 -0.66 -2.66
CA MET A 69 13.64 -1.42 -3.81
C MET A 69 13.37 -0.72 -5.15
N PHE A 70 13.01 0.57 -5.11
CA PHE A 70 12.65 1.41 -6.25
C PHE A 70 13.50 2.67 -6.27
N CYS A 71 13.67 3.26 -7.47
CA CYS A 71 14.25 4.60 -7.60
C CYS A 71 13.31 5.67 -6.99
N HIS A 72 13.84 6.87 -6.73
CA HIS A 72 13.18 7.88 -5.89
C HIS A 72 11.77 8.26 -6.35
N PRO A 73 11.46 8.46 -7.65
CA PRO A 73 10.10 8.80 -8.09
C PRO A 73 9.07 7.73 -7.72
N TYR A 74 9.38 6.46 -7.96
CA TYR A 74 8.48 5.36 -7.62
C TYR A 74 8.41 5.13 -6.11
N LYS A 75 9.54 5.21 -5.40
CA LYS A 75 9.58 5.14 -3.93
C LYS A 75 8.67 6.20 -3.29
N PHE A 76 8.70 7.42 -3.81
CA PHE A 76 7.87 8.53 -3.36
C PHE A 76 6.37 8.28 -3.62
N MET A 77 6.00 7.86 -4.84
CA MET A 77 4.62 7.51 -5.17
C MET A 77 4.09 6.39 -4.27
N ILE A 78 4.85 5.30 -4.12
CA ILE A 78 4.49 4.17 -3.25
C ILE A 78 4.32 4.66 -1.80
N HIS A 79 5.23 5.50 -1.32
CA HIS A 79 5.14 6.09 0.01
C HIS A 79 3.82 6.85 0.19
N CYS A 80 3.45 7.72 -0.76
CA CYS A 80 2.21 8.49 -0.70
C CYS A 80 0.98 7.57 -0.62
N VAL A 81 0.90 6.56 -1.51
CA VAL A 81 -0.24 5.63 -1.55
C VAL A 81 -0.32 4.79 -0.26
N VAL A 82 0.83 4.30 0.24
CA VAL A 82 0.88 3.55 1.50
C VAL A 82 0.43 4.41 2.68
N HIS A 83 0.86 5.67 2.77
CA HIS A 83 0.49 6.54 3.88
C HIS A 83 -0.98 7.01 3.80
N ALA A 84 -1.52 7.17 2.59
CA ALA A 84 -2.90 7.61 2.40
C ALA A 84 -3.93 6.48 2.55
N LEU A 85 -3.64 5.28 2.01
CA LEU A 85 -4.65 4.24 1.79
C LEU A 85 -4.38 2.93 2.54
N SER A 86 -3.34 2.85 3.37
CA SER A 86 -3.03 1.62 4.07
C SER A 86 -3.83 1.46 5.38
N HIS A 87 -4.45 0.30 5.55
CA HIS A 87 -5.28 -0.05 6.72
C HIS A 87 -4.47 -0.49 7.96
N ARG A 88 -3.26 0.05 8.18
CA ARG A 88 -2.36 -0.39 9.26
C ARG A 88 -1.77 0.78 10.05
N LYS A 89 -1.49 0.53 11.33
CA LYS A 89 -0.90 1.49 12.28
C LYS A 89 0.59 1.77 12.04
N GLY A 90 1.32 0.88 11.36
CA GLY A 90 2.77 0.99 11.20
C GLY A 90 3.33 0.07 10.11
N ALA A 91 4.66 -0.05 10.06
CA ALA A 91 5.38 -0.82 9.04
C ALA A 91 5.09 -0.34 7.60
N HIS A 92 5.19 0.97 7.37
CA HIS A 92 4.90 1.61 6.08
C HIS A 92 6.00 1.41 5.01
N ASP A 93 7.03 0.61 5.27
CA ASP A 93 8.13 0.37 4.33
C ASP A 93 7.84 -0.78 3.37
N GLU A 94 7.06 -1.76 3.81
CA GLU A 94 6.60 -2.89 3.00
C GLU A 94 5.24 -2.59 2.39
N THR A 95 4.98 -3.01 1.17
CA THR A 95 3.69 -2.83 0.50
C THR A 95 2.86 -4.09 0.62
N SER A 96 1.60 -3.94 1.04
CA SER A 96 0.62 -5.02 1.05
C SER A 96 0.01 -5.25 -0.33
N ASP A 97 -0.42 -6.48 -0.60
CA ASP A 97 -1.01 -6.92 -1.87
C ASP A 97 -2.05 -5.94 -2.47
N TYR A 98 -3.03 -5.49 -1.68
CA TYR A 98 -4.04 -4.55 -2.18
C TYR A 98 -3.49 -3.16 -2.52
N ILE A 99 -2.43 -2.69 -1.85
CA ILE A 99 -1.76 -1.43 -2.21
C ILE A 99 -1.02 -1.63 -3.53
N MET A 100 -0.43 -2.81 -3.76
CA MET A 100 0.13 -3.14 -5.06
C MET A 100 -0.94 -3.10 -6.15
N ASN A 101 -2.15 -3.60 -5.89
CA ASN A 101 -3.27 -3.52 -6.82
C ASN A 101 -3.65 -2.08 -7.13
N ILE A 102 -3.80 -1.23 -6.10
CA ILE A 102 -4.09 0.20 -6.28
C ILE A 102 -3.02 0.88 -7.14
N ILE A 103 -1.74 0.70 -6.80
CA ILE A 103 -0.62 1.30 -7.54
C ILE A 103 -0.60 0.80 -8.99
N THR A 104 -0.86 -0.49 -9.20
CA THR A 104 -0.87 -1.10 -10.53
C THR A 104 -1.97 -0.52 -11.39
N CYS A 105 -3.19 -0.43 -10.86
CA CYS A 105 -4.32 0.16 -11.57
C CYS A 105 -4.12 1.66 -11.81
N LEU A 106 -3.56 2.39 -10.85
CA LEU A 106 -3.22 3.81 -10.99
C LEU A 106 -2.21 4.04 -12.11
N VAL A 107 -1.13 3.26 -12.14
CA VAL A 107 -0.07 3.41 -13.16
C VAL A 107 -0.55 2.97 -14.53
N LEU A 108 -1.28 1.86 -14.63
CA LEU A 108 -1.79 1.36 -15.92
C LEU A 108 -3.02 2.10 -16.42
N ASN A 109 -3.70 2.90 -15.58
CA ASN A 109 -5.04 3.43 -15.87
C ASN A 109 -6.08 2.33 -16.10
N LYS A 110 -6.13 1.35 -15.19
CA LYS A 110 -7.16 0.29 -15.18
C LYS A 110 -8.23 0.60 -14.12
N PRO A 111 -9.51 0.25 -14.37
CA PRO A 111 -10.57 0.41 -13.37
C PRO A 111 -10.26 -0.44 -12.13
N TYR A 112 -10.57 0.10 -10.94
CA TYR A 112 -10.36 -0.59 -9.68
C TYR A 112 -11.26 0.00 -8.59
N ASN A 113 -11.97 -0.86 -7.86
CA ASN A 113 -12.90 -0.44 -6.83
C ASN A 113 -12.16 -0.17 -5.49
N VAL A 114 -11.49 0.97 -5.42
CA VAL A 114 -10.79 1.48 -4.24
C VAL A 114 -11.75 1.74 -3.07
N SER A 115 -12.94 2.27 -3.35
CA SER A 115 -13.99 2.57 -2.37
C SER A 115 -14.40 1.33 -1.61
N LYS A 116 -14.72 0.23 -2.32
CA LYS A 116 -15.11 -1.04 -1.70
C LYS A 116 -13.98 -1.65 -0.88
N LEU A 117 -12.74 -1.55 -1.37
CA LEU A 117 -11.55 -2.00 -0.65
C LEU A 117 -11.36 -1.26 0.68
N ILE A 118 -11.39 0.07 0.67
CA ILE A 118 -11.26 0.89 1.89
C ILE A 118 -12.41 0.56 2.85
N PHE A 119 -13.63 0.48 2.34
CA PHE A 119 -14.82 0.21 3.14
C PHE A 119 -14.80 -1.18 3.78
N GLU A 120 -14.34 -2.21 3.07
CA GLU A 120 -14.17 -3.55 3.67
C GLU A 120 -13.24 -3.52 4.87
N TYR A 121 -12.14 -2.76 4.80
CA TYR A 121 -11.22 -2.62 5.92
C TYR A 121 -11.83 -1.83 7.09
N LEU A 122 -12.63 -0.80 6.81
CA LEU A 122 -13.40 -0.11 7.85
C LEU A 122 -14.35 -1.08 8.57
N VAL A 123 -15.07 -1.93 7.82
CA VAL A 123 -15.98 -2.94 8.38
C VAL A 123 -15.23 -3.99 9.21
N GLU A 124 -14.12 -4.50 8.70
CA GLU A 124 -13.30 -5.50 9.42
C GLU A 124 -12.79 -4.97 10.76
N ASN A 125 -12.39 -3.70 10.78
CA ASN A 125 -11.90 -3.06 12.00
C ASN A 125 -13.01 -2.69 12.97
N ALA A 126 -14.18 -2.28 12.49
CA ALA A 126 -15.36 -2.13 13.34
C ALA A 126 -15.72 -3.45 14.05
N LYS A 127 -15.47 -4.59 13.39
CA LYS A 127 -15.68 -5.95 13.92
C LYS A 127 -14.51 -6.48 14.77
N ALA A 128 -13.41 -5.76 14.92
CA ALA A 128 -12.19 -6.25 15.57
C ALA A 128 -12.24 -6.27 17.12
N GLY A 129 -13.40 -5.98 17.71
CA GLY A 129 -13.62 -6.05 19.17
C GLY A 129 -12.69 -5.11 19.94
N SER A 130 -11.95 -5.66 20.91
CA SER A 130 -10.99 -4.92 21.74
C SER A 130 -9.74 -4.43 21.00
N THR A 131 -9.50 -4.90 19.77
CA THR A 131 -8.36 -4.48 18.94
C THR A 131 -8.72 -3.43 17.89
N LYS A 132 -9.97 -2.91 17.94
CA LYS A 132 -10.41 -1.84 17.05
C LYS A 132 -9.62 -0.57 17.31
N TYR A 133 -9.28 0.14 16.24
CA TYR A 133 -8.71 1.49 16.31
C TYR A 133 -9.37 2.36 15.24
N ILE A 134 -9.31 3.68 15.37
CA ILE A 134 -9.93 4.55 14.35
C ILE A 134 -9.07 4.49 13.07
N MET A 135 -9.60 3.81 12.06
CA MET A 135 -9.00 3.76 10.72
C MET A 135 -9.57 4.88 9.85
N TYR A 136 -8.70 5.50 9.06
CA TYR A 136 -9.08 6.59 8.17
C TYR A 136 -9.91 7.69 8.86
N PRO A 137 -9.43 8.28 9.97
CA PRO A 137 -10.20 9.26 10.75
C PRO A 137 -10.72 10.41 9.88
N ARG A 138 -9.94 10.86 8.89
CA ARG A 138 -10.37 11.90 7.94
C ARG A 138 -11.53 11.45 7.06
N PHE A 139 -11.50 10.23 6.53
CA PHE A 139 -12.57 9.73 5.66
C PHE A 139 -13.86 9.59 6.46
N ILE A 140 -13.76 9.08 7.69
CA ILE A 140 -14.90 9.01 8.62
C ILE A 140 -15.45 10.40 8.92
N MET A 141 -14.58 11.37 9.25
CA MET A 141 -15.00 12.74 9.54
C MET A 141 -15.68 13.40 8.33
N MET A 142 -15.17 13.18 7.13
CA MET A 142 -15.79 13.69 5.91
C MET A 142 -17.18 13.06 5.68
N MET A 143 -17.34 11.75 5.90
CA MET A 143 -18.64 11.09 5.81
C MET A 143 -19.63 11.61 6.86
N ILE A 144 -19.16 11.84 8.09
CA ILE A 144 -19.99 12.41 9.17
C ILE A 144 -20.44 13.82 8.81
N ASN A 145 -19.53 14.68 8.34
CA ASN A 145 -19.87 16.05 7.92
C ASN A 145 -20.85 16.09 6.74
N ASP A 146 -20.79 15.09 5.86
CA ASP A 146 -21.75 14.99 4.77
C ASP A 146 -23.13 14.55 5.26
N LEU A 147 -23.20 13.54 6.13
CA LEU A 147 -24.45 12.97 6.65
C LEU A 147 -25.15 13.83 7.70
N VAL A 148 -24.40 14.56 8.51
CA VAL A 148 -24.92 15.37 9.62
C VAL A 148 -24.44 16.81 9.44
N LYS A 149 -25.38 17.69 9.12
CA LYS A 149 -25.11 19.12 8.99
C LYS A 149 -25.02 19.78 10.38
N ASP A 150 -24.26 20.87 10.44
CA ASP A 150 -24.15 21.75 11.61
C ASP A 150 -23.62 21.09 12.89
N ILE A 151 -22.74 20.09 12.75
CA ILE A 151 -21.99 19.57 13.91
C ILE A 151 -21.05 20.68 14.41
N GLN A 152 -21.24 21.08 15.67
CA GLN A 152 -20.30 21.94 16.37
C GLN A 152 -18.94 21.26 16.46
N LYS A 153 -17.89 21.96 16.01
CA LYS A 153 -16.52 21.47 16.04
C LYS A 153 -15.81 22.08 17.24
N ASP A 154 -15.19 21.25 18.04
CA ASP A 154 -14.30 21.71 19.09
C ASP A 154 -12.99 22.21 18.46
N HIS A 155 -12.62 23.46 18.77
CA HIS A 155 -11.40 24.07 18.27
C HIS A 155 -10.13 23.49 18.91
N ASP A 156 -10.26 22.82 20.06
CA ASP A 156 -9.16 22.19 20.77
C ASP A 156 -8.97 20.72 20.33
N ASP A 157 -10.00 20.08 19.76
CA ASP A 157 -9.94 18.69 19.26
C ASP A 157 -9.50 18.61 17.78
N VAL A 158 -8.29 19.12 17.52
CA VAL A 158 -7.71 19.15 16.16
C VAL A 158 -6.80 17.95 15.94
N LEU A 159 -7.14 17.13 14.94
CA LEU A 159 -6.23 16.09 14.47
C LEU A 159 -5.06 16.71 13.69
N GLY A 160 -3.91 16.86 14.35
CA GLY A 160 -2.69 17.39 13.75
C GLY A 160 -2.26 16.61 12.50
N LEU A 161 -2.27 17.27 11.35
CA LEU A 161 -1.85 16.66 10.09
C LEU A 161 -0.36 16.91 9.85
N ARG A 162 0.43 15.84 9.74
CA ARG A 162 1.80 15.96 9.24
C ARG A 162 1.78 15.92 7.72
N ASN A 163 1.97 17.08 7.11
CA ASN A 163 2.20 17.19 5.67
C ASN A 163 3.60 16.64 5.33
N MET A 164 3.78 16.22 4.08
CA MET A 164 5.13 15.91 3.60
C MET A 164 5.97 17.19 3.56
N THR A 165 7.08 17.15 4.28
CA THR A 165 8.06 18.24 4.35
C THR A 165 9.30 17.95 3.51
N ALA A 166 10.16 18.96 3.33
CA ALA A 166 11.48 18.77 2.73
C ALA A 166 12.29 17.67 3.44
N ASP A 167 12.17 17.56 4.77
CA ASP A 167 12.83 16.49 5.55
C ASP A 167 12.29 15.10 5.19
N THR A 168 10.99 15.00 4.91
CA THR A 168 10.38 13.73 4.46
C THR A 168 10.93 13.32 3.11
N ILE A 169 11.04 14.28 2.18
CA ILE A 169 11.62 14.07 0.84
C ILE A 169 13.10 13.70 0.96
N SER A 170 13.86 14.42 1.78
CA SER A 170 15.26 14.14 2.06
C SER A 170 15.44 12.74 2.62
N SER A 171 14.63 12.34 3.60
CA SER A 171 14.63 10.99 4.17
C SER A 171 14.32 9.91 3.12
N LEU A 172 13.39 10.18 2.19
CA LEU A 172 13.09 9.26 1.09
C LEU A 172 14.22 9.17 0.06
N ALA A 173 15.00 10.23 -0.13
CA ALA A 173 16.13 10.28 -1.05
C ALA A 173 17.45 9.74 -0.45
N LYS A 174 17.47 9.37 0.84
CA LYS A 174 18.66 8.79 1.47
C LYS A 174 18.97 7.40 0.93
N GLY A 175 20.26 7.15 0.72
CA GLY A 175 20.83 5.86 0.34
C GLY A 175 21.22 5.79 -1.14
N PRO A 176 21.82 4.67 -1.58
CA PRO A 176 22.10 4.46 -2.99
C PRO A 176 20.79 4.40 -3.77
N GLU A 177 20.68 5.19 -4.82
CA GLU A 177 19.51 5.15 -5.70
C GLU A 177 19.64 3.95 -6.65
N PRO A 178 18.68 3.01 -6.67
CA PRO A 178 18.62 2.01 -7.72
C PRO A 178 18.58 2.68 -9.10
N ARG A 179 19.02 1.98 -10.15
CA ARG A 179 19.04 2.52 -11.53
C ARG A 179 17.80 3.35 -11.84
N VAL A 180 17.99 4.65 -12.09
CA VAL A 180 16.90 5.60 -12.31
C VAL A 180 16.02 5.13 -13.46
N LYS A 181 14.72 4.98 -13.19
CA LYS A 181 13.69 4.64 -14.17
C LYS A 181 12.76 5.84 -14.30
N ARG A 182 12.42 6.19 -15.55
CA ARG A 182 11.38 7.19 -15.82
C ARG A 182 10.01 6.64 -15.38
N MET A 183 9.10 7.54 -15.04
CA MET A 183 7.69 7.20 -14.88
C MET A 183 7.16 6.60 -16.19
N ILE A 184 6.16 5.72 -16.12
CA ILE A 184 5.62 5.00 -17.28
C ILE A 184 4.09 5.06 -17.33
N CYS A 185 3.52 4.61 -18.43
CA CYS A 185 2.08 4.44 -18.58
C CYS A 185 1.34 5.77 -18.28
N ARG A 186 0.25 5.75 -17.52
CA ARG A 186 -0.56 6.93 -17.20
C ARG A 186 0.20 8.00 -16.41
N THR A 187 1.16 7.58 -15.58
CA THR A 187 1.97 8.51 -14.79
C THR A 187 2.95 9.33 -15.63
N ASN A 188 3.20 8.93 -16.88
CA ASN A 188 4.04 9.68 -17.82
C ASN A 188 3.25 10.23 -19.01
N ASN A 189 2.21 9.53 -19.47
CA ASN A 189 1.37 9.94 -20.58
C ASN A 189 -0.12 9.94 -20.13
N PRO A 190 -0.74 11.12 -19.98
CA PRO A 190 -2.17 11.21 -19.67
C PRO A 190 -3.09 10.55 -20.69
N ALA A 191 -2.66 10.33 -21.94
CA ALA A 191 -3.43 9.62 -22.95
C ALA A 191 -3.15 8.10 -22.98
N TYR A 192 -2.42 7.56 -22.01
CA TYR A 192 -2.10 6.14 -21.97
C TYR A 192 -3.36 5.28 -21.81
N VAL A 193 -3.51 4.33 -22.73
CA VAL A 193 -4.51 3.27 -22.69
C VAL A 193 -3.86 2.00 -22.19
N ALA A 194 -4.45 1.38 -21.18
CA ALA A 194 -3.98 0.11 -20.64
C ALA A 194 -4.04 -0.99 -21.72
N PRO A 195 -3.08 -1.92 -21.78
CA PRO A 195 -3.21 -3.08 -22.65
C PRO A 195 -4.40 -3.95 -22.21
N GLU A 196 -5.00 -4.62 -23.18
CA GLU A 196 -6.09 -5.56 -22.94
C GLU A 196 -5.60 -6.79 -22.15
N ASN A 197 -6.56 -7.49 -21.52
CA ASN A 197 -6.30 -8.66 -20.69
C ASN A 197 -5.37 -8.38 -19.48
N ASP A 198 -4.81 -9.45 -18.93
CA ASP A 198 -3.96 -9.46 -17.75
C ASP A 198 -2.49 -9.19 -18.08
N THR A 199 -2.25 -8.30 -19.05
CA THR A 199 -0.91 -7.90 -19.48
C THR A 199 -0.50 -6.55 -18.86
N TRP A 200 0.80 -6.39 -18.55
CA TRP A 200 1.35 -5.16 -17.93
C TRP A 200 2.12 -4.27 -18.92
N ARG A 201 2.18 -4.66 -20.19
CA ARG A 201 2.80 -3.91 -21.29
C ARG A 201 2.14 -4.25 -22.62
N HIS A 202 2.16 -3.29 -23.53
CA HIS A 202 1.83 -3.51 -24.95
C HIS A 202 2.96 -4.30 -25.63
N GLU A 203 2.63 -5.07 -26.67
CA GLU A 203 3.61 -5.88 -27.42
C GLU A 203 4.70 -5.02 -28.08
N ASN A 204 4.33 -3.84 -28.55
CA ASN A 204 5.23 -2.86 -29.15
C ASN A 204 5.94 -1.93 -28.13
N SER A 205 5.90 -2.27 -26.83
CA SER A 205 6.55 -1.46 -25.79
C SER A 205 8.07 -1.47 -25.95
N SER A 206 8.67 -0.29 -26.14
CA SER A 206 10.14 -0.12 -26.25
C SER A 206 10.89 -0.23 -24.91
N SER A 207 10.25 -0.75 -23.86
CA SER A 207 10.86 -0.95 -22.53
C SER A 207 11.66 -2.26 -22.49
N GLN A 208 12.56 -2.38 -21.51
CA GLN A 208 13.22 -3.66 -21.23
C GLN A 208 12.20 -4.77 -20.98
N ASN A 209 12.59 -6.02 -21.25
CA ASN A 209 11.74 -7.18 -21.05
C ASN A 209 11.93 -7.75 -19.63
N GLU A 210 10.84 -7.89 -18.87
CA GLU A 210 10.84 -8.46 -17.52
C GLU A 210 10.66 -9.99 -17.47
N ASN A 211 10.54 -10.66 -18.62
CA ASN A 211 10.16 -12.08 -18.71
C ASN A 211 11.07 -12.99 -17.87
N GLU A 212 12.39 -12.82 -17.93
CA GLU A 212 13.35 -13.61 -17.15
C GLU A 212 13.04 -13.53 -15.65
N LYS A 213 12.91 -12.30 -15.12
CA LYS A 213 12.57 -12.07 -13.72
C LYS A 213 11.18 -12.63 -13.37
N MET A 214 10.23 -12.55 -14.29
CA MET A 214 8.87 -13.06 -14.10
C MET A 214 8.75 -14.59 -14.21
N ASN A 215 9.78 -15.30 -14.69
CA ASN A 215 9.83 -16.76 -14.68
C ASN A 215 10.08 -17.32 -13.28
N GLU A 216 10.74 -16.56 -12.40
CA GLU A 216 10.99 -16.92 -11.00
C GLU A 216 9.75 -16.71 -10.09
N MET A 217 8.72 -16.04 -10.62
CA MET A 217 7.51 -15.71 -9.86
C MET A 217 6.69 -16.97 -9.58
N VAL A 218 6.35 -17.17 -8.31
CA VAL A 218 5.35 -18.15 -7.87
C VAL A 218 4.14 -17.41 -7.33
N GLU A 219 2.96 -17.76 -7.83
CA GLU A 219 1.70 -17.13 -7.40
C GLU A 219 1.35 -17.48 -5.95
N LYS A 220 1.08 -16.44 -5.17
CA LYS A 220 0.57 -16.48 -3.81
C LYS A 220 -0.94 -16.53 -3.84
N LYS A 221 -1.53 -17.52 -3.16
CA LYS A 221 -2.98 -17.63 -2.98
C LYS A 221 -3.44 -16.80 -1.78
N THR A 222 -3.41 -15.47 -1.87
CA THR A 222 -3.97 -14.56 -0.84
C THR A 222 -5.33 -14.00 -1.24
N ARG A 223 -6.05 -13.37 -0.30
CA ARG A 223 -7.40 -12.80 -0.54
C ARG A 223 -7.45 -11.72 -1.63
N TRP A 224 -6.32 -11.08 -1.89
CA TRP A 224 -6.21 -9.99 -2.86
C TRP A 224 -5.68 -10.46 -4.21
N TRP A 225 -5.31 -11.75 -4.30
CA TRP A 225 -4.89 -12.44 -5.51
C TRP A 225 -5.86 -13.56 -5.93
N PHE A 226 -6.71 -14.04 -5.01
CA PHE A 226 -7.55 -15.22 -5.22
C PHE A 226 -8.91 -15.12 -4.50
N VAL A 227 -9.99 -15.42 -5.21
CA VAL A 227 -11.34 -15.66 -4.65
C VAL A 227 -11.60 -17.17 -4.68
N LYS A 228 -11.78 -17.81 -3.52
CA LYS A 228 -12.31 -19.18 -3.46
C LYS A 228 -13.78 -19.12 -3.06
N ASP A 229 -14.66 -19.73 -3.85
CA ASP A 229 -16.07 -20.00 -3.51
C ASP A 229 -16.87 -18.77 -3.02
N GLY A 230 -16.55 -17.58 -3.56
CA GLY A 230 -17.19 -16.32 -3.15
C GLY A 230 -16.83 -15.81 -1.74
N LYS A 231 -15.96 -16.50 -0.98
CA LYS A 231 -15.55 -16.12 0.37
C LYS A 231 -14.07 -15.74 0.41
N ARG A 232 -13.80 -14.45 0.65
CA ARG A 232 -12.45 -13.90 0.86
C ARG A 232 -11.84 -14.51 2.14
N LYS A 233 -10.67 -15.13 2.05
CA LYS A 233 -9.92 -15.57 3.25
C LYS A 233 -9.35 -14.35 3.98
N ARG A 234 -9.20 -14.43 5.31
CA ARG A 234 -8.49 -13.41 6.08
C ARG A 234 -6.99 -13.48 5.75
N THR A 235 -6.36 -12.38 5.37
CA THR A 235 -4.90 -12.34 5.17
C THR A 235 -4.22 -12.64 6.50
N PRO A 236 -3.23 -13.55 6.56
CA PRO A 236 -2.43 -13.73 7.76
C PRO A 236 -1.74 -12.41 8.14
N LYS A 237 -1.55 -12.15 9.44
CA LYS A 237 -0.87 -10.94 9.95
C LYS A 237 0.58 -10.81 9.47
N THR A 238 1.13 -11.86 8.89
CA THR A 238 2.51 -11.98 8.41
C THR A 238 2.51 -12.77 7.11
N SER A 239 3.24 -12.29 6.10
CA SER A 239 3.49 -13.11 4.91
C SER A 239 4.22 -14.40 5.34
N PRO A 240 3.86 -15.57 4.80
CA PRO A 240 4.65 -16.78 5.02
C PRO A 240 6.09 -16.54 4.57
N VAL A 241 7.04 -16.94 5.41
CA VAL A 241 8.47 -16.86 5.12
C VAL A 241 8.76 -17.86 4.01
N VAL A 242 9.01 -17.37 2.79
CA VAL A 242 9.58 -18.20 1.73
C VAL A 242 11.10 -18.22 1.95
N PRO A 243 11.74 -19.39 2.10
CA PRO A 243 13.20 -19.48 2.21
C PRO A 243 13.85 -18.85 0.99
N ILE A 244 14.69 -17.84 1.20
CA ILE A 244 15.54 -17.26 0.16
C ILE A 244 16.77 -18.17 0.04
N PRO A 245 17.15 -18.66 -1.15
CA PRO A 245 18.42 -19.37 -1.31
C PRO A 245 19.57 -18.42 -0.97
N THR A 246 20.31 -18.71 0.10
CA THR A 246 21.55 -18.00 0.42
C THR A 246 22.65 -18.54 -0.49
N GLU A 247 23.19 -17.72 -1.38
CA GLU A 247 24.45 -18.05 -2.05
C GLU A 247 25.56 -18.17 -0.99
N PRO A 248 26.43 -19.20 -1.09
CA PRO A 248 27.50 -19.39 -0.13
C PRO A 248 28.54 -18.27 -0.28
N THR A 249 28.64 -17.41 0.74
CA THR A 249 29.72 -16.44 0.85
C THR A 249 31.08 -17.15 0.80
N PRO A 250 32.02 -16.74 -0.10
CA PRO A 250 33.35 -17.31 -0.12
C PRO A 250 34.10 -16.98 1.17
N LYS A 251 34.58 -18.02 1.86
CA LYS A 251 35.40 -17.89 3.07
C LYS A 251 36.77 -17.35 2.69
N ILE A 252 37.01 -16.07 2.96
CA ILE A 252 38.36 -15.48 2.91
C ILE A 252 39.11 -15.95 4.17
N VAL A 253 40.08 -16.85 4.00
CA VAL A 253 40.97 -17.30 5.08
C VAL A 253 42.13 -16.31 5.18
N VAL A 254 42.12 -15.45 6.19
CA VAL A 254 43.28 -14.62 6.54
C VAL A 254 44.24 -15.46 7.39
N LYS A 255 45.41 -15.80 6.84
CA LYS A 255 46.50 -16.42 7.61
C LYS A 255 47.06 -15.39 8.60
N GLY A 256 46.95 -15.69 9.90
CA GLY A 256 47.44 -14.84 10.98
C GLY A 256 48.97 -14.78 11.05
N ILE A 257 49.46 -13.58 11.36
CA ILE A 257 50.86 -13.21 11.56
C ILE A 257 51.36 -13.73 12.92
N VAL A 258 52.55 -14.32 12.93
CA VAL A 258 53.29 -14.82 14.10
C VAL A 258 53.66 -13.66 15.04
N LYS A 259 53.23 -13.70 16.31
CA LYS A 259 53.71 -12.77 17.34
C LYS A 259 54.94 -13.33 18.05
N GLY A 260 56.04 -12.60 17.96
CA GLY A 260 57.30 -12.84 18.65
C GLY A 260 57.17 -12.70 20.17
N GLY A 261 58.02 -13.48 20.86
CA GLY A 261 58.06 -13.57 22.31
C GLY A 261 58.68 -12.35 22.99
N VAL A 262 58.41 -12.24 24.29
CA VAL A 262 59.13 -11.36 25.21
C VAL A 262 59.67 -12.23 26.35
N ILE A 263 60.99 -12.21 26.45
CA ILE A 263 61.84 -12.86 27.45
C ILE A 263 61.69 -12.10 28.78
N ARG A 264 61.48 -12.81 29.89
CA ARG A 264 61.77 -12.32 31.24
C ARG A 264 63.07 -12.97 31.72
N ARG A 265 64.05 -12.16 32.12
CA ARG A 265 65.23 -12.59 32.89
C ARG A 265 65.11 -12.05 34.32
N SER A 266 65.35 -12.99 35.25
CA SER A 266 65.68 -12.89 36.68
C SER A 266 64.94 -11.84 37.51
#